data_AF-A0A2X2JYL6-F1
#
_entry.id   AF-A0A2X2JYL6-F1
#
_cell.length_a   1.000
_cell.length_b   1.000
_cell.length_c   1.000
_cell.angle_alpha   90.00
_cell.angle_beta   90.00
_cell.angle_gamma   90.00
#
_symmetry.space_group_name_H-M   'P 1'
#
loop_
_entity.id
_entity.type
_entity.pdbx_description
1 polymer ?
#
loop_
_entity_poly.entity_id
_entity_poly.type
_entity_poly.pdbx_seq_one_letter_code
_entity_poly.pdbx_strand_id
1 'polypeptide(L)'
;MSHSDKVIEIPEGFEVIADSPSTDYAAIEDKKRRIYGVQFHPEVRHTEYGNDLLNNFVRRVCDCKGQWTMENFIEIEIEKIRQRVGDRRVLCAMSGGVDSSVVAVLLHKAIGESTNMYLCRPWLTS
;
A
#
# COMPACT_ATOMS: atom_id res chain seq x y z
N MET A 1 -21.61 6.15 -7.32
CA MET A 1 -21.99 6.79 -6.05
C MET A 1 -22.83 5.78 -5.27
N SER A 2 -22.28 5.15 -4.24
CA SER A 2 -23.00 4.16 -3.44
C SER A 2 -23.06 4.67 -2.01
N HIS A 3 -24.10 5.43 -1.68
CA HIS A 3 -24.32 5.90 -0.32
C HIS A 3 -25.77 5.66 0.08
N SER A 4 -25.95 4.96 1.19
CA SER A 4 -27.22 4.90 1.90
C SER A 4 -27.43 6.17 2.75
N ASP A 5 -26.33 6.83 3.15
CA ASP A 5 -26.33 8.02 3.99
C ASP A 5 -25.69 9.21 3.26
N LYS A 6 -26.32 10.38 3.34
CA LYS A 6 -25.85 11.64 2.74
C LYS A 6 -25.63 12.68 3.83
N VAL A 7 -24.54 13.44 3.71
CA VAL A 7 -24.32 14.64 4.53
C VAL A 7 -25.41 15.67 4.22
N ILE A 8 -26.07 16.19 5.24
CA ILE A 8 -27.13 17.22 5.12
C ILE A 8 -26.66 18.61 5.56
N GLU A 9 -25.58 18.67 6.35
CA GLU A 9 -24.98 19.88 6.86
C GLU A 9 -23.47 19.65 7.04
N ILE A 10 -22.65 20.64 6.66
CA ILE A 10 -21.20 20.57 6.83
C ILE A 10 -20.78 21.18 8.16
N PRO A 11 -19.75 20.65 8.84
CA PRO A 11 -19.27 21.22 10.09
C PRO A 11 -18.66 22.63 9.90
N GLU A 12 -18.64 23.42 10.97
CA GLU A 12 -18.03 24.75 10.94
C GLU A 12 -16.54 24.70 10.56
N GLY A 13 -16.15 25.59 9.64
CA GLY A 13 -14.80 25.68 9.10
C GLY A 13 -14.54 24.81 7.87
N PHE A 14 -15.53 24.04 7.42
CA PHE A 14 -15.47 23.35 6.14
C PHE A 14 -16.06 24.19 5.02
N GLU A 15 -15.45 24.09 3.85
CA GLU A 15 -15.91 24.66 2.58
C GLU A 15 -16.32 23.52 1.64
N VAL A 16 -17.37 23.74 0.86
CA VAL A 16 -17.79 22.78 -0.18
C VAL A 16 -16.95 23.02 -1.42
N ILE A 17 -16.34 21.96 -1.94
CA ILE A 17 -15.46 22.02 -3.12
C ILE A 17 -15.97 21.20 -4.31
N ALA A 18 -16.95 20.33 -4.08
CA ALA A 18 -17.67 19.66 -5.15
C ALA A 18 -19.09 19.35 -4.73
N ASP A 19 -20.00 19.45 -5.68
CA ASP A 19 -21.39 19.05 -5.59
C ASP A 19 -21.76 18.12 -6.75
N SER A 20 -22.97 17.56 -6.68
CA SER A 20 -23.57 16.77 -7.74
C SER A 20 -25.10 16.90 -7.66
N PRO A 21 -25.83 16.59 -8.75
CA PRO A 21 -27.29 16.69 -8.75
C PRO A 21 -27.99 15.88 -7.65
N SER A 22 -27.34 14.83 -7.12
CA SER A 22 -27.88 14.01 -6.03
C SER A 22 -27.33 14.39 -4.64
N THR A 23 -26.19 15.08 -4.57
CA THR A 23 -25.49 15.37 -3.32
C THR A 23 -24.80 16.73 -3.36
N ASP A 24 -25.29 17.66 -2.54
CA ASP A 24 -24.79 19.04 -2.45
C ASP A 24 -23.39 19.13 -1.85
N TYR A 25 -22.99 18.12 -1.05
CA TYR A 25 -21.69 18.03 -0.40
C TYR A 25 -20.91 16.81 -0.89
N ALA A 26 -20.62 16.76 -2.19
CA ALA A 26 -19.88 15.64 -2.78
C ALA A 26 -18.41 15.62 -2.34
N ALA A 27 -17.82 16.79 -2.10
CA ALA A 27 -16.54 16.92 -1.42
C ALA A 27 -16.46 18.21 -0.60
N ILE A 28 -15.79 18.13 0.55
CA ILE A 28 -15.60 19.23 1.51
C ILE A 28 -14.14 19.33 1.93
N GLU A 29 -13.69 20.53 2.30
CA GLU A 29 -12.34 20.74 2.81
C GLU A 29 -12.31 21.72 3.98
N ASP A 30 -11.40 21.50 4.92
CA ASP A 30 -10.93 22.50 5.88
C ASP A 30 -9.43 22.67 5.65
N LYS A 31 -9.04 23.73 4.93
CA LYS A 31 -7.64 24.02 4.61
C LYS A 31 -6.78 24.32 5.83
N LYS A 32 -7.37 24.87 6.91
CA LYS A 32 -6.65 25.23 8.13
C LYS A 32 -6.25 23.98 8.91
N ARG A 33 -7.17 23.02 9.03
CA ARG A 33 -6.93 21.73 9.70
C ARG A 33 -6.39 20.65 8.75
N ARG A 34 -6.34 20.93 7.44
CA ARG A 34 -5.93 19.99 6.36
C ARG A 34 -6.80 18.73 6.35
N ILE A 35 -8.08 18.89 6.59
CA ILE A 35 -9.06 17.79 6.58
C ILE A 35 -9.83 17.87 5.27
N TYR A 36 -9.99 16.73 4.60
CA TYR A 36 -10.66 16.62 3.31
C TYR A 36 -11.64 15.46 3.38
N GLY A 37 -12.88 15.68 2.94
CA GLY A 37 -13.93 14.68 2.90
C GLY A 37 -14.43 14.50 1.48
N VAL A 38 -14.64 13.25 1.06
CA VAL A 38 -15.26 12.91 -0.22
C VAL A 38 -16.40 11.93 0.02
N GLN A 39 -17.54 12.19 -0.61
CA GLN A 39 -18.69 11.30 -0.61
C GLN A 39 -18.64 10.39 -1.85
N PHE A 40 -17.47 9.88 -2.21
CA PHE A 40 -17.30 8.86 -3.24
C PHE A 40 -16.02 8.08 -2.96
N HIS A 41 -15.82 6.99 -3.69
CA HIS A 41 -14.67 6.10 -3.51
C HIS A 41 -13.58 6.45 -4.53
N PRO A 42 -12.56 7.27 -4.18
CA PRO A 42 -11.45 7.56 -5.09
C PRO A 42 -10.57 6.33 -5.36
N GLU A 43 -10.66 5.28 -4.55
CA GLU A 43 -9.88 4.04 -4.66
C GLU A 43 -10.40 3.06 -5.71
N VAL A 44 -11.67 3.21 -6.16
CA VAL A 44 -12.24 2.29 -7.15
C VAL A 44 -11.97 2.76 -8.57
N ARG A 45 -11.80 1.80 -9.48
CA ARG A 45 -11.54 2.05 -10.91
C ARG A 45 -12.62 2.86 -11.63
N HIS A 46 -13.84 2.89 -11.06
CA HIS A 46 -14.96 3.63 -11.63
C HIS A 46 -14.81 5.15 -11.46
N THR A 47 -13.89 5.61 -10.61
CA THR A 47 -13.58 7.02 -10.44
C THR A 47 -12.40 7.38 -11.34
N GLU A 48 -12.66 7.99 -12.49
CA GLU A 48 -11.68 8.27 -13.55
C GLU A 48 -10.40 8.94 -13.02
N TYR A 49 -10.56 9.98 -12.18
CA TYR A 49 -9.45 10.74 -11.56
C TYR A 49 -9.18 10.35 -10.10
N GLY A 50 -9.66 9.19 -9.66
CA GLY A 50 -9.53 8.75 -8.26
C GLY A 50 -8.08 8.60 -7.80
N ASN A 51 -7.24 8.02 -8.66
CA ASN A 51 -5.81 7.88 -8.41
C ASN A 51 -5.09 9.24 -8.33
N ASP A 52 -5.47 10.21 -9.19
CA ASP A 52 -4.89 11.55 -9.17
C ASP A 52 -5.25 12.30 -7.89
N LEU A 53 -6.49 12.13 -7.42
CA LEU A 53 -6.94 12.69 -6.14
C LEU A 53 -6.11 12.13 -4.98
N LEU A 54 -5.97 10.81 -4.88
CA LEU A 54 -5.18 10.15 -3.84
C LEU A 54 -3.70 10.56 -3.92
N ASN A 55 -3.14 10.64 -5.12
CA ASN A 55 -1.75 11.06 -5.31
C ASN A 55 -1.56 12.53 -4.90
N ASN A 56 -2.47 13.43 -5.27
CA ASN A 56 -2.41 14.83 -4.84
C ASN A 56 -2.51 14.96 -3.32
N PHE A 57 -3.41 14.20 -2.68
CA PHE A 57 -3.52 14.18 -1.23
C PHE A 57 -2.20 13.72 -0.58
N VAL A 58 -1.69 12.56 -0.96
CA VAL A 58 -0.46 12.00 -0.38
C VAL A 58 0.75 12.91 -0.64
N ARG A 59 0.91 13.43 -1.86
CA ARG A 59 2.10 14.20 -2.26
C ARG A 59 2.06 15.65 -1.84
N ARG A 60 0.92 16.32 -1.96
CA ARG A 60 0.78 17.78 -1.74
C ARG A 60 0.20 18.11 -0.38
N VAL A 61 -0.73 17.28 0.12
CA VAL A 61 -1.37 17.50 1.42
C VAL A 61 -0.63 16.78 2.55
N CYS A 62 -0.13 15.57 2.36
CA CYS A 62 0.67 14.90 3.40
C CYS A 62 2.18 15.19 3.28
N ASP A 63 2.61 15.84 2.18
CA ASP A 63 4.03 16.06 1.85
C ASP A 63 4.85 14.75 1.83
N CYS A 64 4.22 13.64 1.47
CA CYS A 64 4.90 12.35 1.38
C CYS A 64 5.79 12.30 0.14
N LYS A 65 7.11 12.23 0.37
CA LYS A 65 8.13 12.21 -0.69
C LYS A 65 8.18 10.91 -1.50
N GLY A 66 7.42 9.89 -1.10
CA GLY A 66 7.33 8.60 -1.81
C GLY A 66 8.66 7.86 -1.83
N GLN A 67 9.32 7.82 -0.68
CA GLN A 67 10.55 7.08 -0.47
C GLN A 67 10.33 5.57 -0.44
N TRP A 68 9.07 5.13 -0.42
CA TRP A 68 8.70 3.73 -0.55
C TRP A 68 8.76 3.29 -2.00
N THR A 69 9.92 2.79 -2.41
CA THR A 69 10.12 2.13 -3.71
C THR A 69 10.44 0.66 -3.47
N MET A 70 10.28 -0.17 -4.51
CA MET A 70 10.59 -1.59 -4.40
C MET A 70 12.08 -1.83 -4.15
N GLU A 71 12.95 -0.97 -4.68
CA GLU A 71 14.40 -1.03 -4.47
C GLU A 71 14.74 -0.81 -3.00
N ASN A 72 14.25 0.30 -2.41
CA ASN A 72 14.45 0.60 -1.00
C ASN A 72 13.84 -0.49 -0.10
N PHE A 73 12.68 -1.01 -0.47
CA PHE A 73 12.03 -2.10 0.27
C PHE A 73 12.88 -3.37 0.28
N ILE A 74 13.41 -3.78 -0.88
CA ILE A 74 14.26 -4.97 -1.00
C ILE A 74 15.49 -4.83 -0.09
N GLU A 75 16.16 -3.68 -0.10
CA GLU A 75 17.34 -3.44 0.75
C GLU A 75 17.00 -3.51 2.24
N ILE A 76 15.92 -2.84 2.65
CA ILE A 76 15.45 -2.84 4.04
C ILE A 76 15.10 -4.25 4.50
N GLU A 77 14.39 -5.03 3.68
CA GLU A 77 13.99 -6.39 4.04
C GLU A 77 15.18 -7.36 4.05
N ILE A 78 16.13 -7.22 3.13
CA ILE A 78 17.37 -8.01 3.15
C ILE A 78 18.11 -7.80 4.48
N GLU A 79 18.26 -6.55 4.92
CA GLU A 79 18.96 -6.24 6.15
C GLU A 79 18.21 -6.77 7.39
N LYS A 80 16.88 -6.61 7.42
CA LYS A 80 16.05 -7.20 8.48
C LYS A 80 16.18 -8.72 8.54
N ILE A 81 16.21 -9.39 7.38
CA ILE A 81 16.39 -10.84 7.30
C ILE A 81 17.77 -11.22 7.85
N ARG A 82 18.84 -10.52 7.44
CA ARG A 82 20.21 -10.77 7.94
C ARG A 82 20.29 -10.66 9.46
N GLN A 83 19.79 -9.56 10.02
CA GLN A 83 19.77 -9.33 11.47
C GLN A 83 18.92 -10.36 12.21
N ARG A 84 17.77 -10.72 11.64
CA ARG A 84 16.87 -11.70 12.24
C ARG A 84 17.44 -13.11 12.18
N VAL A 85 18.07 -13.52 11.08
CA VAL A 85 18.58 -14.88 10.93
C VAL A 85 19.90 -15.05 11.70
N GLY A 86 20.84 -14.11 11.56
CA GLY A 86 22.20 -14.25 12.05
C GLY A 86 22.86 -15.51 11.47
N ASP A 87 23.44 -16.33 12.33
CA ASP A 87 24.11 -17.58 11.93
C ASP A 87 23.20 -18.81 11.93
N ARG A 88 21.88 -18.63 12.05
CA ARG A 88 20.92 -19.73 12.12
C ARG A 88 20.61 -20.31 10.74
N ARG A 89 20.19 -21.58 10.74
CA ARG A 89 19.68 -22.26 9.55
C ARG A 89 18.22 -21.91 9.30
N VAL A 90 17.87 -21.72 8.03
CA VAL A 90 16.56 -21.37 7.50
C VAL A 90 16.13 -22.44 6.52
N LEU A 91 14.91 -22.96 6.72
CA LEU A 91 14.23 -23.85 5.78
C LEU A 91 13.19 -23.03 5.03
N CYS A 92 13.30 -22.97 3.71
CA CYS A 92 12.32 -22.33 2.85
C CYS A 92 11.56 -23.42 2.07
N ALA A 93 10.25 -23.52 2.31
CA ALA A 93 9.37 -24.38 1.54
C ALA A 93 8.89 -23.63 0.29
N MET A 94 9.21 -24.17 -0.88
CA MET A 94 8.81 -23.57 -2.15
C MET A 94 7.62 -24.33 -2.74
N SER A 95 6.45 -23.69 -2.78
CA SER A 95 5.25 -24.27 -3.42
C SER A 95 5.27 -24.12 -4.96
N GLY A 96 6.13 -23.26 -5.49
CA GLY A 96 6.13 -22.85 -6.91
C GLY A 96 5.26 -21.61 -7.19
N GLY A 97 4.55 -21.10 -6.19
CA GLY A 97 3.84 -19.83 -6.28
C GLY A 97 4.78 -18.62 -6.28
N VAL A 98 4.29 -17.48 -6.81
CA VAL A 98 5.04 -16.22 -6.90
C VAL A 98 5.56 -15.80 -5.53
N ASP A 99 4.72 -15.84 -4.49
CA ASP A 99 5.09 -15.42 -3.14
C ASP A 99 6.26 -16.25 -2.60
N SER A 100 6.16 -17.59 -2.70
CA SER A 100 7.23 -18.49 -2.24
C SER A 100 8.54 -18.30 -3.01
N SER A 101 8.43 -17.94 -4.29
CA SER A 101 9.60 -17.69 -5.16
C SER A 101 10.27 -16.36 -4.80
N VAL A 102 9.50 -15.30 -4.57
CA VAL A 102 10.01 -13.99 -4.13
C VAL A 102 10.69 -14.12 -2.77
N VAL A 103 10.10 -14.85 -1.83
CA VAL A 103 10.70 -15.13 -0.52
C VAL A 103 12.02 -15.88 -0.66
N ALA A 104 12.07 -16.93 -1.48
CA ALA A 104 13.31 -17.69 -1.71
C ALA A 104 14.43 -16.80 -2.28
N VAL A 105 14.11 -15.91 -3.22
CA VAL A 105 15.08 -14.95 -3.79
C VAL A 105 15.55 -13.93 -2.75
N LEU A 106 14.65 -13.38 -1.92
CA LEU A 106 15.01 -12.45 -0.86
C LEU A 106 15.91 -13.10 0.19
N LEU A 107 15.58 -14.32 0.62
CA LEU A 107 16.42 -15.11 1.53
C LEU A 107 17.79 -15.36 0.89
N HIS A 108 17.84 -15.81 -0.36
CA HIS A 108 19.10 -16.05 -1.05
C HIS A 108 19.98 -14.79 -1.13
N LYS A 109 19.40 -13.61 -1.43
CA LYS A 109 20.14 -12.34 -1.42
C LYS A 109 20.61 -11.92 -0.02
N ALA A 110 19.86 -12.26 1.02
CA ALA A 110 20.19 -11.92 2.39
C ALA A 110 21.29 -12.81 2.98
N ILE A 111 21.18 -14.13 2.85
CA ILE A 111 22.09 -15.09 3.52
C ILE A 111 23.06 -15.80 2.57
N GLY A 112 22.98 -15.58 1.25
CA GLY A 112 23.89 -16.14 0.25
C GLY A 112 23.79 -17.66 0.08
N GLU A 113 24.82 -18.27 -0.54
CA GLU A 113 25.03 -19.74 -0.59
C GLU A 113 25.58 -20.29 0.73
N SER A 114 25.16 -19.75 1.87
CA SER A 114 25.55 -20.29 3.15
C SER A 114 24.92 -21.68 3.34
N THR A 115 25.62 -22.57 4.04
CA THR A 115 25.15 -23.90 4.52
C THR A 115 23.88 -23.83 5.40
N ASN A 116 23.33 -22.63 5.53
CA ASN A 116 22.20 -22.25 6.36
C ASN A 116 20.90 -22.12 5.59
N MET A 117 20.84 -22.29 4.25
CA MET A 117 19.57 -22.26 3.52
C MET A 117 19.24 -23.60 2.87
N TYR A 118 18.10 -24.19 3.25
CA TYR A 118 17.56 -25.38 2.59
C TYR A 118 16.29 -25.01 1.82
N LEU A 119 16.25 -25.35 0.53
CA LEU A 119 15.06 -25.22 -0.30
C LEU A 119 14.34 -26.57 -0.36
N CYS A 120 13.18 -26.65 0.28
CA CYS A 120 12.32 -27.82 0.20
C CYS A 120 11.29 -27.61 -0.91
N ARG A 121 11.40 -28.39 -1.99
CA ARG A 121 10.31 -28.53 -2.96
C ARG A 121 9.40 -29.67 -2.48
N PRO A 122 8.13 -29.41 -2.12
CA PRO A 122 7.16 -30.48 -1.97
C PRO A 122 7.07 -31.23 -3.30
N TRP A 123 7.10 -32.56 -3.25
CA TRP A 123 6.96 -33.42 -4.41
C TRP A 123 5.59 -33.21 -5.08
N LEU A 124 5.53 -32.32 -6.06
CA LEU A 124 4.50 -32.29 -7.10
C LEU A 124 5.19 -32.57 -8.43
N THR A 125 5.62 -33.83 -8.56
CA THR A 125 5.93 -34.43 -9.84
C THR A 125 4.62 -34.69 -10.58
N SER A 126 4.47 -34.06 -11.74
CA SER A 126 3.83 -34.63 -12.92
C SER A 126 4.72 -34.32 -14.10
#